data_AF-A0A4R7BSG5-F1
#
_entry.id   AF-A0A4R7BSG5-F1
#
_cell.length_a   1.000
_cell.length_b   1.000
_cell.length_c   1.000
_cell.angle_alpha   90.00
_cell.angle_beta   90.00
_cell.angle_gamma   90.00
#
_symmetry.space_group_name_H-M   'P 1'
#
loop_
_entity.id
_entity.type
_entity.pdbx_description
1 polymer ?
#
loop_
_entity_poly.entity_id
_entity_poly.type
_entity_poly.pdbx_seq_one_letter_code
_entity_poly.pdbx_strand_id
1 'polypeptide(L)'
;MSFTHRLSIRVYYEDTDFSGVVYHASYLRFLERGRTEILRAAGVDQSMLHAEGQGLFFAVRRLTIDYLRPARMDDVLTVETRTTEVRGATLDIEQRILRGEEVLITASVLVASLSAGRPVRIPDALRLRLTAEAPETLPPYEASLEDTRSIPSS
;
A
#
# COMPACT_ATOMS: atom_id res chain seq x y z
N MET A 1 -14.12 1.98 -14.83
CA MET A 1 -13.78 0.76 -14.04
C MET A 1 -12.94 1.27 -12.86
N SER A 2 -12.99 0.69 -11.66
CA SER A 2 -12.14 1.20 -10.56
C SER A 2 -10.66 1.03 -10.92
N PHE A 3 -9.86 2.09 -10.79
CA PHE A 3 -8.42 2.05 -11.03
C PHE A 3 -7.71 1.07 -10.06
N THR A 4 -6.77 0.29 -10.58
CA THR A 4 -5.91 -0.62 -9.79
C THR A 4 -4.47 -0.13 -9.86
N HIS A 5 -3.93 0.27 -8.71
CA HIS A 5 -2.52 0.61 -8.56
C HIS A 5 -1.67 -0.66 -8.51
N ARG A 6 -0.47 -0.61 -9.10
CA ARG A 6 0.50 -1.72 -9.10
C ARG A 6 1.83 -1.24 -8.52
N LEU A 7 2.30 -1.91 -7.48
CA LEU A 7 3.60 -1.69 -6.87
C LEU A 7 4.47 -2.95 -7.02
N SER A 8 5.67 -2.79 -7.57
CA SER A 8 6.66 -3.87 -7.65
C SER A 8 7.49 -3.95 -6.37
N ILE A 9 7.65 -5.14 -5.80
CA ILE A 9 8.44 -5.40 -4.58
C ILE A 9 9.36 -6.59 -4.81
N ARG A 10 10.65 -6.44 -4.47
CA ARG A 10 11.59 -7.56 -4.36
C ARG A 10 11.51 -8.14 -2.94
N VAL A 11 11.46 -9.47 -2.84
CA VAL A 11 11.61 -10.16 -1.56
C VAL A 11 13.08 -10.20 -1.16
N TYR A 12 13.39 -9.71 0.05
CA TYR A 12 14.72 -9.76 0.64
C TYR A 12 14.77 -10.74 1.82
N TYR A 13 15.99 -10.99 2.32
CA TYR A 13 16.21 -11.93 3.42
C TYR A 13 15.40 -11.57 4.68
N GLU A 14 15.27 -10.28 4.99
CA GLU A 14 14.46 -9.75 6.10
C GLU A 14 12.95 -10.02 6.01
N ASP A 15 12.47 -10.44 4.83
CA ASP A 15 11.08 -10.79 4.62
C ASP A 15 10.81 -12.28 4.91
N THR A 16 11.86 -13.10 4.97
CA THR A 16 11.78 -14.57 5.09
C THR A 16 11.92 -15.07 6.52
N ASP A 17 11.46 -16.30 6.78
CA ASP A 17 11.66 -16.99 8.06
C ASP A 17 12.35 -18.36 7.89
N PHE A 18 12.48 -19.12 8.99
CA PHE A 18 13.17 -20.41 9.03
C PHE A 18 12.56 -21.47 8.09
N SER A 19 11.34 -21.28 7.61
CA SER A 19 10.70 -22.18 6.65
C SER A 19 11.20 -21.98 5.21
N GLY A 20 12.03 -20.96 4.95
CA GLY A 20 12.58 -20.67 3.64
C GLY A 20 11.61 -19.94 2.70
N VAL A 21 10.50 -19.42 3.22
CA VAL A 21 9.53 -18.59 2.49
C VAL A 21 9.32 -17.27 3.21
N VAL A 22 8.59 -16.35 2.58
CA VAL A 22 8.20 -15.07 3.17
C VAL A 22 7.35 -15.30 4.44
N TYR A 23 7.78 -14.69 5.54
CA TYR A 23 7.04 -14.69 6.80
C TYR A 23 5.67 -14.03 6.61
N HIS A 24 4.62 -14.64 7.14
CA HIS A 24 3.23 -14.19 6.91
C HIS A 24 3.01 -12.70 7.22
N ALA A 25 3.64 -12.15 8.27
CA ALA A 25 3.51 -10.73 8.62
C ALA A 25 4.24 -9.79 7.64
N SER A 26 5.23 -10.26 6.88
CA SER A 26 5.90 -9.47 5.83
C SER A 26 4.92 -9.05 4.73
N TYR A 27 3.95 -9.92 4.41
CA TYR A 27 2.88 -9.57 3.47
C TYR A 27 2.04 -8.38 3.95
N LEU A 28 1.85 -8.18 5.27
CA LEU A 28 1.16 -6.99 5.78
C LEU A 28 1.91 -5.70 5.44
N ARG A 29 3.24 -5.73 5.51
CA ARG A 29 4.12 -4.60 5.12
C ARG A 29 4.00 -4.32 3.63
N PHE A 30 3.98 -5.36 2.79
CA PHE A 30 3.81 -5.22 1.34
C PHE A 30 2.44 -4.63 0.97
N LEU A 31 1.38 -5.14 1.59
CA LEU A 31 0.02 -4.63 1.41
C LEU A 31 -0.10 -3.18 1.87
N GLU A 32 0.55 -2.81 2.98
CA GLU A 32 0.57 -1.42 3.44
C GLU A 32 1.23 -0.48 2.43
N ARG A 33 2.42 -0.84 1.92
CA ARG A 33 3.09 -0.05 0.87
C ARG A 33 2.18 0.17 -0.34
N GLY A 34 1.46 -0.87 -0.78
CA GLY A 34 0.47 -0.75 -1.86
C GLY A 34 -0.66 0.26 -1.56
N ARG A 35 -1.14 0.31 -0.31
CA ARG A 35 -2.15 1.29 0.13
C ARG A 35 -1.59 2.71 0.22
N THR A 36 -0.36 2.87 0.68
CA THR A 36 0.29 4.18 0.72
C THR A 36 0.52 4.72 -0.68
N GLU A 37 0.96 3.88 -1.62
CA GLU A 37 1.26 4.33 -2.98
C GLU A 37 0.01 4.63 -3.82
N ILE A 38 -1.12 3.94 -3.62
CA ILE A 38 -2.38 4.36 -4.29
C ILE A 38 -2.87 5.73 -3.80
N LEU A 39 -2.70 6.05 -2.50
CA LEU A 39 -3.01 7.38 -1.97
C LEU A 39 -2.09 8.43 -2.59
N ARG A 40 -0.79 8.13 -2.68
CA ARG A 40 0.20 8.99 -3.35
C ARG A 40 -0.13 9.19 -4.83
N ALA A 41 -0.57 8.15 -5.54
CA ALA A 41 -1.03 8.24 -6.94
C ALA A 41 -2.25 9.15 -7.10
N ALA A 42 -3.15 9.14 -6.13
CA ALA A 42 -4.25 10.09 -6.06
C ALA A 42 -3.79 11.51 -5.65
N GLY A 43 -2.49 11.71 -5.37
CA GLY A 43 -1.82 12.92 -4.88
C GLY A 43 -2.10 13.25 -3.42
N VAL A 44 -2.53 12.26 -2.65
CA VAL A 44 -2.85 12.37 -1.23
C VAL A 44 -1.64 11.83 -0.46
N ASP A 45 -0.83 12.73 0.11
CA ASP A 45 0.22 12.33 1.04
C ASP A 45 -0.35 12.25 2.46
N GLN A 46 0.01 11.21 3.22
CA GLN A 46 -0.44 11.06 4.61
C GLN A 46 0.06 12.22 5.50
N SER A 47 1.26 12.74 5.23
CA SER A 47 1.80 13.89 5.94
C SER A 47 0.96 15.15 5.69
N MET A 48 0.49 15.34 4.45
CA MET A 48 -0.40 16.43 4.06
C MET A 48 -1.79 16.28 4.69
N LEU A 49 -2.35 15.06 4.72
CA LEU A 49 -3.63 14.81 5.41
C LEU A 49 -3.57 15.14 6.90
N HIS A 50 -2.45 14.84 7.56
CA HIS A 50 -2.28 15.15 8.97
C HIS A 50 -2.14 16.67 9.22
N ALA A 51 -1.26 17.33 8.45
CA ALA A 51 -0.96 18.75 8.61
C ALA A 51 -2.12 19.66 8.19
N GLU A 52 -2.74 19.39 7.04
CA GLU A 52 -3.75 20.27 6.42
C GLU A 52 -5.18 19.78 6.67
N GLY A 53 -5.36 18.47 6.89
CA GLY A 53 -6.65 17.83 7.14
C GLY A 53 -7.07 17.80 8.61
N GLN A 54 -6.60 18.74 9.43
CA GLN A 54 -6.95 18.84 10.87
C GLN A 54 -6.63 17.55 11.65
N GLY A 55 -5.45 16.98 11.41
CA GLY A 55 -5.03 15.73 12.06
C GLY A 55 -5.77 14.50 11.58
N LEU A 56 -6.40 14.52 10.40
CA LEU A 56 -7.03 13.35 9.81
C LEU A 56 -5.96 12.31 9.46
N PHE A 57 -6.23 11.05 9.82
CA PHE A 57 -5.42 9.91 9.43
C PHE A 57 -6.31 8.69 9.15
N PHE A 58 -5.73 7.73 8.45
CA PHE A 58 -6.39 6.47 8.13
C PHE A 58 -5.89 5.35 9.05
N ALA A 59 -6.81 4.57 9.58
CA ALA A 59 -6.51 3.41 10.41
C ALA A 59 -7.22 2.16 9.89
N VAL A 60 -6.53 1.01 9.88
CA VAL A 60 -7.13 -0.27 9.51
C VAL A 60 -8.11 -0.70 10.60
N ARG A 61 -9.39 -0.90 10.23
CA ARG A 61 -10.44 -1.38 11.12
C ARG A 61 -10.65 -2.88 11.06
N ARG A 62 -10.51 -3.46 9.86
CA ARG A 62 -10.62 -4.89 9.59
C ARG A 62 -9.70 -5.27 8.43
N LEU A 63 -9.09 -6.44 8.54
CA LEU A 63 -8.25 -7.03 7.52
C LEU A 63 -8.55 -8.52 7.44
N THR A 64 -8.82 -9.02 6.24
CA THR A 64 -9.00 -10.45 5.94
C THR A 64 -8.00 -10.81 4.86
N ILE A 65 -7.23 -11.88 5.08
CA ILE A 65 -6.15 -12.29 4.19
C ILE A 65 -6.22 -13.80 3.99
N ASP A 66 -6.15 -14.21 2.74
CA ASP A 66 -5.94 -15.61 2.35
C ASP A 66 -4.53 -15.78 1.80
N TYR A 67 -3.79 -16.72 2.38
CA TYR A 67 -2.44 -17.07 1.94
C TYR A 67 -2.51 -18.31 1.05
N LEU A 68 -2.55 -18.11 -0.27
CA LEU A 68 -2.79 -19.18 -1.25
C LEU A 68 -1.52 -19.93 -1.62
N ARG A 69 -0.41 -19.20 -1.77
CA ARG A 69 0.91 -19.72 -2.17
C ARG A 69 2.04 -18.90 -1.54
N PRO A 70 3.19 -19.51 -1.22
CA PRO A 70 4.33 -18.78 -0.67
C PRO A 70 5.18 -18.09 -1.76
N ALA A 71 5.75 -16.95 -1.38
CA ALA A 71 6.86 -16.31 -2.07
C ALA A 71 8.19 -16.70 -1.41
N ARG A 72 9.29 -16.57 -2.15
CA ARG A 72 10.65 -16.92 -1.71
C ARG A 72 11.60 -15.75 -1.89
N MET A 73 12.78 -15.88 -1.31
CA MET A 73 13.91 -14.98 -1.55
C MET A 73 14.07 -14.70 -3.05
N ASP A 74 14.34 -13.44 -3.37
CA ASP A 74 14.51 -12.95 -4.73
C ASP A 74 13.26 -12.98 -5.63
N ASP A 75 12.09 -13.41 -5.17
CA ASP A 75 10.86 -13.25 -5.96
C ASP A 75 10.58 -11.75 -6.22
N VAL A 76 10.16 -11.41 -7.45
CA VAL A 76 9.54 -10.11 -7.76
C VAL A 76 8.04 -10.26 -7.64
N LEU A 77 7.46 -9.50 -6.73
CA LEU A 77 6.04 -9.48 -6.46
C LEU A 77 5.40 -8.22 -7.01
N THR A 78 4.17 -8.35 -7.50
CA THR A 78 3.30 -7.21 -7.81
C THR A 78 2.21 -7.13 -6.75
N VAL A 79 2.17 -6.02 -6.02
CA VAL A 79 1.07 -5.68 -5.12
C VAL A 79 0.05 -4.86 -5.91
N GLU A 80 -1.08 -5.46 -6.19
CA GLU A 80 -2.24 -4.78 -6.74
C GLU A 80 -3.11 -4.23 -5.62
N THR A 81 -3.53 -2.98 -5.73
CA THR A 81 -4.39 -2.31 -4.75
C THR A 81 -5.47 -1.52 -5.47
N ARG A 82 -6.72 -1.68 -5.04
CA ARG A 82 -7.85 -0.90 -5.56
C ARG A 82 -8.81 -0.49 -4.43
N THR A 83 -9.31 0.74 -4.49
CA THR A 83 -10.43 1.18 -3.65
C THR A 83 -11.72 0.70 -4.30
N THR A 84 -12.52 -0.08 -3.56
CA THR A 84 -13.77 -0.63 -4.08
C THR A 84 -14.99 0.20 -3.66
N GLU A 85 -14.96 0.79 -2.46
CA GLU A 85 -16.04 1.63 -1.97
C GLU A 85 -15.52 2.71 -1.04
N VAL A 86 -16.06 3.93 -1.15
CA VAL A 86 -15.82 5.03 -0.21
C VAL A 86 -17.13 5.43 0.43
N ARG A 87 -17.25 5.23 1.74
CA ARG A 87 -18.44 5.59 2.53
C ARG A 87 -18.19 6.87 3.32
N GLY A 88 -19.07 7.17 4.27
CA GLY A 88 -18.99 8.37 5.10
C GLY A 88 -17.64 8.51 5.82
N ALA A 89 -17.23 7.49 6.58
CA ALA A 89 -16.00 7.52 7.39
C ALA A 89 -15.08 6.31 7.15
N THR A 90 -15.36 5.53 6.10
CA THR A 90 -14.63 4.28 5.81
C THR A 90 -14.38 4.07 4.33
N LEU A 91 -13.36 3.27 4.03
CA LEU A 91 -13.00 2.81 2.70
C LEU A 91 -12.85 1.30 2.69
N ASP A 92 -13.42 0.64 1.69
CA ASP A 92 -13.07 -0.74 1.37
C ASP A 92 -12.00 -0.75 0.28
N ILE A 93 -10.98 -1.56 0.53
CA ILE A 93 -9.83 -1.74 -0.35
C ILE A 93 -9.65 -3.24 -0.57
N GLU A 94 -9.47 -3.62 -1.83
CA GLU A 94 -9.06 -4.97 -2.20
C GLU A 94 -7.62 -4.95 -2.68
N GLN A 95 -6.88 -5.99 -2.28
CA GLN A 95 -5.48 -6.15 -2.66
C GLN A 95 -5.16 -7.58 -3.05
N ARG A 96 -4.21 -7.71 -3.97
CA ARG A 96 -3.63 -9.00 -4.37
C ARG A 96 -2.11 -8.88 -4.39
N ILE A 97 -1.43 -9.97 -4.08
CA ILE A 97 0.01 -10.09 -4.31
C ILE A 97 0.24 -11.20 -5.29
N LEU A 98 0.91 -10.90 -6.39
CA LEU A 98 1.17 -11.82 -7.49
C LEU A 98 2.67 -12.04 -7.68
N ARG A 99 3.06 -13.23 -8.14
CA ARG A 99 4.35 -13.50 -8.76
C ARG A 99 4.12 -13.80 -10.24
N GLY A 100 4.45 -12.85 -11.11
CA GLY A 100 3.97 -12.87 -12.49
C GLY A 100 2.43 -12.83 -12.51
N GLU A 101 1.81 -13.85 -13.09
CA GLU A 101 0.34 -13.98 -13.14
C GLU A 101 -0.23 -14.82 -11.99
N GLU A 102 0.60 -15.50 -11.19
CA GLU A 102 0.14 -16.36 -10.10
C GLU A 102 -0.25 -15.52 -8.88
N VAL A 103 -1.50 -15.63 -8.44
CA VAL A 103 -1.98 -14.97 -7.21
C VAL A 103 -1.48 -15.76 -6.00
N LEU A 104 -0.66 -15.10 -5.19
CA LEU A 104 -0.12 -15.67 -3.95
C LEU A 104 -1.00 -15.33 -2.74
N ILE A 105 -1.47 -14.09 -2.68
CA ILE A 105 -2.24 -13.54 -1.56
C ILE A 105 -3.45 -12.77 -2.09
N THR A 106 -4.59 -12.90 -1.41
CA THR A 106 -5.74 -11.99 -1.54
C THR A 106 -6.03 -11.33 -0.20
N ALA A 107 -6.39 -10.05 -0.21
CA ALA A 107 -6.73 -9.32 1.00
C ALA A 107 -7.89 -8.35 0.79
N SER A 108 -8.76 -8.27 1.79
CA SER A 108 -9.83 -7.27 1.91
C SER A 108 -9.56 -6.41 3.15
N VAL A 109 -9.53 -5.09 2.98
CA VAL A 109 -9.17 -4.13 4.03
C VAL A 109 -10.28 -3.10 4.17
N LEU A 110 -10.79 -2.95 5.40
CA LEU A 110 -11.65 -1.85 5.78
C LEU A 110 -10.81 -0.82 6.53
N VAL A 111 -10.72 0.39 6.01
CA VAL A 111 -10.01 1.51 6.60
C VAL A 111 -11.01 2.54 7.12
N ALA A 112 -10.73 3.15 8.26
CA ALA A 112 -11.52 4.25 8.82
C ALA A 112 -10.72 5.56 8.80
N SER A 113 -11.37 6.67 8.48
CA SER A 113 -10.83 8.02 8.70
C SER A 113 -11.08 8.45 10.14
N LEU A 114 -10.01 8.81 10.83
CA LEU A 114 -10.03 9.23 12.23
C LEU A 114 -9.43 10.64 12.36
N SER A 115 -9.94 11.43 13.31
CA SER A 115 -9.26 12.62 13.84
C SER A 115 -9.52 12.67 15.34
N ALA A 116 -8.51 13.05 16.12
CA ALA A 116 -8.55 13.04 17.59
C ALA A 116 -9.08 11.71 18.18
N GLY A 117 -8.74 10.58 17.54
CA GLY A 117 -9.17 9.23 17.97
C GLY A 117 -10.64 8.88 17.69
N ARG A 118 -11.39 9.72 16.97
CA ARG A 118 -12.80 9.48 16.63
C ARG A 118 -13.02 9.34 15.13
N PRO A 119 -13.95 8.49 14.68
CA PRO A 119 -14.35 8.44 13.28
C PRO A 119 -14.85 9.80 12.79
N VAL A 120 -14.28 10.26 11.69
CA VAL A 120 -14.67 11.51 11.01
C VAL A 120 -15.03 11.22 9.58
N ARG A 121 -15.89 12.08 8.99
CA ARG A 121 -16.25 11.95 7.58
C ARG A 121 -15.03 12.19 6.70
N ILE A 122 -14.87 11.38 5.66
CA ILE A 122 -13.88 11.60 4.60
C ILE A 122 -14.28 12.88 3.86
N PRO A 123 -13.42 13.91 3.81
CA PRO A 123 -13.74 15.16 3.10
C PRO A 123 -14.09 14.91 1.63
N ASP A 124 -15.03 15.67 1.07
CA ASP A 124 -15.51 15.44 -0.30
C ASP A 124 -14.38 15.57 -1.34
N ALA A 125 -13.45 16.51 -1.14
CA ALA A 125 -12.27 16.66 -1.99
C ALA A 125 -11.40 15.40 -1.99
N LEU A 126 -11.22 14.76 -0.83
CA LEU A 126 -10.48 13.51 -0.71
C LEU A 126 -11.26 12.35 -1.32
N ARG A 127 -12.57 12.28 -1.06
CA ARG A 127 -13.45 11.27 -1.65
C ARG A 127 -13.39 11.28 -3.19
N LEU A 128 -13.38 12.46 -3.80
CA LEU A 128 -13.28 12.59 -5.26
C LEU A 128 -11.98 11.97 -5.79
N ARG A 129 -10.85 12.24 -5.13
CA ARG A 129 -9.54 11.72 -5.53
C ARG A 129 -9.42 10.20 -5.36
N LEU A 130 -10.06 9.65 -4.33
CA LEU A 130 -10.04 8.21 -4.03
C LEU A 130 -11.01 7.40 -4.91
N THR A 131 -11.94 8.08 -5.57
CA THR A 131 -12.90 7.48 -6.52
C THR A 131 -12.57 7.79 -7.98
N ALA A 132 -11.69 8.76 -8.24
CA ALA A 132 -11.18 9.08 -9.56
C ALA A 132 -10.25 7.97 -10.09
N GLU A 133 -10.28 7.77 -11.41
CA GLU A 133 -9.25 6.97 -12.08
C GLU A 133 -7.90 7.68 -11.94
N ALA A 134 -6.83 6.96 -11.56
CA ALA A 134 -5.55 7.61 -11.34
C ALA A 134 -4.91 8.03 -12.66
N PRO A 135 -4.05 9.07 -12.65
CA PRO A 135 -3.31 9.48 -13.84
C PRO A 135 -2.39 8.36 -14.37
N GLU A 136 -2.24 8.32 -15.69
CA GLU A 136 -1.65 7.23 -16.48
C GLU A 136 -0.16 6.95 -16.19
N THR A 137 0.55 7.86 -15.50
CA THR A 137 1.97 7.72 -15.21
C THR A 137 2.32 8.33 -13.85
N LEU A 138 2.75 7.48 -12.91
CA LEU A 138 3.61 7.91 -11.81
C LEU A 138 5.05 7.94 -12.33
N PRO A 139 5.84 8.98 -12.05
CA PRO A 139 7.27 8.92 -12.30
C PRO A 139 7.84 7.73 -11.49
N PRO A 140 8.76 6.94 -12.07
CA PRO A 140 9.42 5.88 -11.32
C PRO A 140 10.07 6.48 -10.08
N TYR A 141 10.00 5.76 -8.97
CA TYR A 141 10.81 6.04 -7.80
C TYR A 141 12.29 5.97 -8.24
N GLU A 142 12.90 7.12 -8.47
CA GLU A 142 14.34 7.24 -8.55
C GLU A 142 14.88 7.05 -7.13
N ALA A 143 15.24 5.82 -6.79
CA ALA A 143 16.19 5.61 -5.71
C ALA A 143 17.45 6.38 -6.12
N SER A 144 17.67 7.56 -5.54
CA SER A 144 18.86 8.37 -5.74
C SER A 144 20.07 7.57 -5.25
N LEU A 145 20.68 6.80 -6.16
CA LEU A 145 21.91 6.04 -5.93
C LEU A 145 23.16 6.95 -5.86
N GLU A 146 22.99 8.27 -5.73
CA GLU A 146 24.13 9.19 -5.74
C GLU A 146 24.86 9.31 -4.39
N ASP A 147 24.37 8.73 -3.29
CA ASP A 147 24.98 8.91 -1.96
C ASP A 147 25.76 7.69 -1.42
N THR A 148 26.46 6.96 -2.30
CA THR A 148 27.40 5.88 -1.87
C THR A 148 28.85 6.10 -2.30
N ARG A 149 29.18 7.24 -2.90
CA ARG A 149 30.59 7.63 -3.12
C ARG A 149 31.14 8.44 -1.95
N SER A 150 31.28 7.80 -0.79
CA SER A 150 32.27 8.17 0.24
C SER A 150 32.27 7.14 1.38
N ILE A 151 32.78 5.94 1.12
CA ILE A 151 33.35 5.11 2.19
C ILE A 151 34.86 5.25 2.05
N PRO A 152 35.55 5.94 2.98
CA PRO A 152 37.00 5.96 2.98
C PRO A 152 37.51 4.56 3.33
N SER A 153 38.41 4.03 2.50
CA SER A 153 39.15 2.81 2.80
C SER A 153 40.06 3.05 4.01
N SER A 154 39.85 2.29 5.07
CA SER A 154 40.80 2.08 6.16
C SER A 154 40.93 0.59 6.43
#